data_AF-A0A6A6ATF4-F1
#
_entry.id   AF-A0A6A6ATF4-F1
#
_cell.length_a   1.000
_cell.length_b   1.000
_cell.length_c   1.000
_cell.angle_alpha   90.00
_cell.angle_beta   90.00
_cell.angle_gamma   90.00
#
_symmetry.space_group_name_H-M   'P 1'
#
loop_
_entity.id
_entity.type
_entity.pdbx_description
1 polymer ?
#
loop_
_entity_poly.entity_id
_entity_poly.type
_entity_poly.pdbx_seq_one_letter_code
_entity_poly.pdbx_strand_id
1 'polypeptide(L)'
;MERFGGFQKLLPMVTSSKYPVLNKPKERTRIFLEDEQCFEVAHSYFFTTFCLLEGSNDKGLWPKSNSDRILWRDWGHRYIDPASDWNEQEPLAKHTMDEMILGAFLPQLEAYLRATETESLERPADDNLSRSAQNFFQNQEMTLTLVFATHIFLDIHYILRDEVGKGFMNLKVISRHIENSLNKASTFQSSYHSKTITSGKFDRTLSLISRWVKEDPIQADHRLMGVPSGEEFKFLKSHPLLSGLFAFRLSLGFQEVGLSFVNETNAITDIVHLCNALDQEGLFSGHWKDMGLLCHLQGQEAILGGVAKDREGYDRKHSLAWGYSVTEFARNKRNKPNSKDGKSYLSGRGRKILAVLAPVSQIFKNRYDGSGRVDFTKKDLEKIAIKSGWVVDGTSSALLQALCIALDEEALDLAFDYATLHRVCWLVLGKIREKCNDKLRDMHGPLYKPHSTPLTPFVVGFVLGAAADDAFIADKAAKAKADVVKDGVLEQTAEVVNAVACKAFGETVTKLLEDNYGMQFEF
;
A
#
# COMPACT_ATOMS: atom_id res chain seq x y z
N MET A 1 -44.45 -15.27 1.07
CA MET A 1 -43.92 -13.92 1.37
C MET A 1 -43.77 -13.19 0.05
N GLU A 2 -44.73 -12.34 -0.29
CA GLU A 2 -44.55 -11.40 -1.41
C GLU A 2 -43.37 -10.50 -1.09
N ARG A 3 -42.40 -10.39 -2.01
CA ARG A 3 -41.33 -9.42 -1.89
C ARG A 3 -41.98 -8.05 -1.96
N PHE A 4 -42.15 -7.39 -0.80
CA PHE A 4 -42.47 -5.96 -0.78
C PHE A 4 -41.46 -5.26 -1.69
N GLY A 5 -41.99 -4.45 -2.60
CA GLY A 5 -41.30 -3.98 -3.78
C GLY A 5 -39.94 -3.34 -3.50
N GLY A 6 -39.05 -3.42 -4.48
CA GLY A 6 -37.70 -2.84 -4.40
C GLY A 6 -37.70 -1.38 -3.93
N PHE A 7 -36.53 -0.90 -3.50
CA PHE A 7 -36.30 0.41 -2.89
C PHE A 7 -37.07 1.60 -3.50
N GLN A 8 -37.26 1.60 -4.83
CA GLN A 8 -38.06 2.55 -5.61
C GLN A 8 -39.55 2.65 -5.18
N LYS A 9 -40.08 1.62 -4.52
CA LYS A 9 -41.42 1.59 -3.93
C LYS A 9 -41.37 1.97 -2.45
N LEU A 10 -40.36 1.51 -1.70
CA LEU A 10 -40.21 1.75 -0.26
C LEU A 10 -39.96 3.22 0.09
N LEU A 11 -39.00 3.89 -0.56
CA LEU A 11 -38.68 5.29 -0.23
C LEU A 11 -39.87 6.22 -0.50
N PRO A 12 -40.51 6.17 -1.68
CA PRO A 12 -41.72 6.94 -1.93
C PRO A 12 -42.84 6.57 -0.96
N MET A 13 -43.10 5.27 -0.68
CA MET A 13 -44.15 4.88 0.27
C MET A 13 -43.94 5.41 1.70
N VAL A 14 -42.69 5.43 2.20
CA VAL A 14 -42.37 6.01 3.51
C VAL A 14 -42.69 7.51 3.51
N THR A 15 -42.39 8.22 2.43
CA THR A 15 -42.76 9.64 2.27
C THR A 15 -44.25 9.88 2.05
N SER A 16 -44.94 9.02 1.27
CA SER A 16 -46.37 9.09 0.99
C SER A 16 -47.23 8.84 2.23
N SER A 17 -46.73 8.04 3.17
CA SER A 17 -47.41 7.77 4.44
C SER A 17 -47.48 9.00 5.35
N LYS A 18 -46.50 9.90 5.24
CA LYS A 18 -46.45 11.19 5.95
C LYS A 18 -47.03 12.35 5.13
N TYR A 19 -46.98 12.26 3.80
CA TYR A 19 -47.46 13.30 2.87
C TYR A 19 -48.17 12.69 1.65
N PRO A 20 -49.51 12.57 1.66
CA PRO A 20 -50.27 11.77 0.67
C PRO A 20 -50.32 12.32 -0.77
N VAL A 21 -49.70 13.47 -1.07
CA VAL A 21 -49.86 14.20 -2.35
C VAL A 21 -48.66 14.01 -3.31
N LEU A 22 -48.08 12.81 -3.41
CA LEU A 22 -46.80 12.62 -4.12
C LEU A 22 -46.86 11.56 -5.24
N ASN A 23 -47.56 11.85 -6.34
CA ASN A 23 -47.64 10.97 -7.52
C ASN A 23 -46.75 11.40 -8.72
N LYS A 24 -45.98 12.50 -8.64
CA LYS A 24 -45.08 12.96 -9.72
C LYS A 24 -43.71 13.47 -9.22
N PRO A 25 -42.58 13.16 -9.88
CA PRO A 25 -41.23 13.60 -9.48
C PRO A 25 -41.09 15.11 -9.22
N LYS A 26 -41.59 15.95 -10.13
CA LYS A 26 -41.51 17.43 -10.01
C LYS A 26 -42.34 18.01 -8.86
N GLU A 27 -43.45 17.36 -8.52
CA GLU A 27 -44.31 17.74 -7.39
C GLU A 27 -43.68 17.29 -6.06
N ARG A 28 -42.95 16.16 -6.06
CA ARG A 28 -42.15 15.68 -4.90
C ARG A 28 -41.08 16.67 -4.49
N THR A 29 -40.23 17.09 -5.44
CA THR A 29 -39.12 18.01 -5.16
C THR A 29 -39.59 19.37 -4.65
N ARG A 30 -40.72 19.87 -5.16
CA ARG A 30 -41.21 21.20 -4.76
C ARG A 30 -41.67 21.27 -3.29
N ILE A 31 -42.36 20.23 -2.80
CA ILE A 31 -43.01 20.27 -1.47
C ILE A 31 -41.99 20.30 -0.33
N PHE A 32 -40.88 19.57 -0.42
CA PHE A 32 -39.87 19.58 0.64
C PHE A 32 -38.83 20.71 0.51
N LEU A 33 -38.76 21.41 -0.62
CA LEU A 33 -37.88 22.59 -0.76
C LEU A 33 -38.53 23.87 -0.19
N GLU A 34 -39.84 23.86 0.02
CA GLU A 34 -40.61 24.96 0.60
C GLU A 34 -40.79 24.83 2.13
N ASP A 35 -40.43 23.69 2.73
CA ASP A 35 -40.58 23.37 4.16
C ASP A 35 -39.31 22.72 4.73
N GLU A 36 -38.66 23.40 5.67
CA GLU A 36 -37.39 22.97 6.30
C GLU A 36 -37.51 21.65 7.06
N GLN A 37 -38.60 21.44 7.81
CA GLN A 37 -38.79 20.21 8.57
C GLN A 37 -39.00 19.01 7.63
N CYS A 38 -39.69 19.22 6.52
CA CYS A 38 -39.85 18.23 5.46
C CYS A 38 -38.51 17.91 4.80
N PHE A 39 -37.69 18.91 4.52
CA PHE A 39 -36.35 18.74 3.96
C PHE A 39 -35.48 17.88 4.87
N GLU A 40 -35.36 18.23 6.16
CA GLU A 40 -34.49 17.53 7.10
C GLU A 40 -34.88 16.06 7.30
N VAL A 41 -36.19 15.77 7.38
CA VAL A 41 -36.69 14.39 7.46
C VAL A 41 -36.44 13.61 6.17
N ALA A 42 -36.58 14.25 5.01
CA ALA A 42 -36.28 13.63 3.72
C ALA A 42 -34.77 13.35 3.58
N HIS A 43 -33.94 14.29 4.02
CA HIS A 43 -32.49 14.20 3.96
C HIS A 43 -31.97 13.08 4.88
N SER A 44 -32.53 12.92 6.09
CA SER A 44 -32.10 11.90 7.07
C SER A 44 -32.26 10.44 6.60
N TYR A 45 -33.05 10.20 5.56
CA TYR A 45 -33.23 8.88 4.94
C TYR A 45 -32.86 8.88 3.44
N PHE A 46 -32.03 9.83 3.01
CA PHE A 46 -31.45 9.96 1.67
C PHE A 46 -32.46 10.21 0.54
N PHE A 47 -33.68 10.63 0.87
CA PHE A 47 -34.75 10.85 -0.10
C PHE A 47 -34.46 12.07 -1.00
N THR A 48 -33.86 13.13 -0.44
CA THR A 48 -33.41 14.30 -1.22
C THR A 48 -32.41 13.90 -2.30
N THR A 49 -31.43 13.06 -1.96
CA THR A 49 -30.45 12.52 -2.90
C THR A 49 -31.07 11.61 -3.95
N PHE A 50 -32.05 10.78 -3.57
CA PHE A 50 -32.83 9.99 -4.53
C PHE A 50 -33.55 10.89 -5.54
N CYS A 51 -34.26 11.93 -5.09
CA CYS A 51 -34.93 12.88 -5.96
C CYS A 51 -33.96 13.66 -6.86
N LEU A 52 -32.76 13.98 -6.35
CA LEU A 52 -31.71 14.63 -7.12
C LEU A 52 -31.22 13.73 -8.28
N LEU A 53 -30.98 12.45 -7.99
CA LEU A 53 -30.57 11.45 -8.99
C LEU A 53 -31.67 11.20 -10.02
N GLU A 54 -32.93 11.04 -9.58
CA GLU A 54 -34.10 10.87 -10.46
C GLU A 54 -34.28 12.10 -11.37
N GLY A 55 -34.23 13.30 -10.79
CA GLY A 55 -34.33 14.56 -11.54
C GLY A 55 -33.18 14.76 -12.52
N SER A 56 -31.97 14.33 -12.17
CA SER A 56 -30.81 14.33 -13.08
C SER A 56 -31.02 13.38 -14.25
N ASN A 57 -31.61 12.21 -14.02
CA ASN A 57 -31.95 11.25 -15.07
C ASN A 57 -33.01 11.82 -16.04
N ASP A 58 -34.06 12.44 -15.50
CA ASP A 58 -35.10 13.11 -16.29
C ASP A 58 -34.54 14.26 -17.15
N LYS A 59 -33.53 14.99 -16.64
CA LYS A 59 -32.82 16.06 -17.35
C LYS A 59 -31.86 15.53 -18.43
N GLY A 60 -31.69 14.21 -18.57
CA GLY A 60 -30.76 13.59 -19.52
C GLY A 60 -29.29 13.75 -19.12
N LEU A 61 -29.01 13.90 -17.82
CA LEU A 61 -27.65 13.96 -17.28
C LEU A 61 -27.05 12.57 -17.04
N TRP A 62 -27.83 11.52 -17.29
CA TRP A 62 -27.39 10.13 -17.29
C TRP A 62 -27.53 9.58 -18.72
N PRO A 63 -26.59 8.73 -19.20
CA PRO A 63 -26.73 8.03 -20.46
C PRO A 63 -27.97 7.13 -20.42
N LYS A 64 -28.80 7.18 -21.48
CA LYS A 64 -29.99 6.30 -21.61
C LYS A 64 -29.66 4.96 -22.29
N SER A 65 -28.48 4.83 -22.86
CA SER A 65 -27.92 3.61 -23.45
C SER A 65 -26.39 3.70 -23.43
N ASN A 66 -25.71 2.57 -23.62
CA ASN A 66 -24.24 2.53 -23.74
C ASN A 66 -23.69 3.38 -24.91
N SER A 67 -24.54 3.72 -25.89
CA SER A 67 -24.19 4.59 -27.01
C SER A 67 -24.51 6.07 -26.78
N ASP A 68 -25.34 6.39 -25.78
CA ASP A 68 -25.69 7.76 -25.45
C ASP A 68 -24.57 8.44 -24.68
N ARG A 69 -24.42 9.74 -24.90
CA ARG A 69 -23.46 10.57 -24.18
C ARG A 69 -24.19 11.52 -23.26
N ILE A 70 -23.64 11.76 -22.08
CA ILE A 70 -24.06 12.91 -21.29
C ILE A 70 -23.73 14.15 -22.11
N LEU A 71 -24.77 14.91 -22.49
CA LEU A 71 -24.58 16.22 -23.12
C LEU A 71 -23.77 17.07 -22.15
N TRP A 72 -22.53 17.37 -22.52
CA TRP A 72 -21.72 18.32 -21.76
C TRP A 72 -22.52 19.61 -21.64
N ARG A 73 -22.95 19.90 -20.41
CA ARG A 73 -23.45 21.22 -20.04
C ARG A 73 -22.38 21.83 -19.20
N ASP A 74 -21.85 22.96 -19.65
CA ASP A 74 -21.22 23.88 -18.74
C ASP A 74 -22.29 24.29 -17.73
N TRP A 75 -22.26 23.70 -16.54
CA TRP A 75 -23.12 24.18 -15.45
C TRP A 75 -22.74 25.60 -15.04
N GLY A 76 -21.69 26.16 -15.64
CA GLY A 76 -21.20 27.49 -15.40
C GLY A 76 -20.58 27.54 -14.01
N HIS A 77 -19.58 28.37 -13.88
CA HIS A 77 -19.12 28.84 -12.58
C HIS A 77 -20.19 29.72 -11.89
N ARG A 78 -21.44 29.25 -11.78
CA ARG A 78 -22.31 29.80 -10.74
C ARG A 78 -21.62 29.36 -9.46
N TYR A 79 -21.19 30.34 -8.70
CA TYR A 79 -20.38 30.16 -7.50
C TYR A 79 -21.23 29.39 -6.48
N ILE A 80 -20.92 28.11 -6.25
CA ILE A 80 -20.94 27.67 -4.85
C ILE A 80 -19.77 28.44 -4.27
N ASP A 81 -20.05 29.42 -3.41
CA ASP A 81 -19.00 29.98 -2.57
C ASP A 81 -18.41 28.79 -1.79
N PRO A 82 -17.14 28.40 -2.03
CA PRO A 82 -16.53 27.26 -1.34
C PRO A 82 -16.53 27.47 0.18
N ALA A 83 -16.64 28.71 0.66
CA ALA A 83 -16.73 29.03 2.08
C ALA A 83 -18.15 28.87 2.65
N SER A 84 -19.18 28.74 1.81
CA SER A 84 -20.58 28.65 2.24
C SER A 84 -20.83 27.34 3.00
N ASP A 85 -21.29 27.47 4.25
CA ASP A 85 -21.65 26.32 5.06
C ASP A 85 -23.01 25.77 4.62
N TRP A 86 -23.03 24.55 4.08
CA TRP A 86 -24.24 23.84 3.68
C TRP A 86 -25.27 23.75 4.83
N ASN A 87 -24.83 23.61 6.08
CA ASN A 87 -25.73 23.50 7.23
C ASN A 87 -26.47 24.81 7.54
N GLU A 88 -25.91 25.95 7.13
CA GLU A 88 -26.48 27.29 7.33
C GLU A 88 -27.42 27.72 6.19
N GLN A 89 -27.59 26.88 5.17
CA GLN A 89 -28.39 27.19 3.99
C GLN A 89 -29.86 26.76 4.13
N GLU A 90 -30.74 27.54 3.50
CA GLU A 90 -32.14 27.18 3.27
C GLU A 90 -32.27 25.94 2.38
N PRO A 91 -33.35 25.13 2.50
CA PRO A 91 -33.56 23.90 1.73
C PRO A 91 -33.34 24.03 0.21
N LEU A 92 -33.84 25.11 -0.40
CA LEU A 92 -33.67 25.37 -1.83
C LEU A 92 -32.21 25.62 -2.21
N ALA A 93 -31.47 26.35 -1.37
CA ALA A 93 -30.05 26.62 -1.58
C ALA A 93 -29.22 25.34 -1.41
N LYS A 94 -29.50 24.52 -0.39
CA LYS A 94 -28.92 23.17 -0.21
C LYS A 94 -29.10 22.33 -1.48
N HIS A 95 -30.34 22.17 -1.95
CA HIS A 95 -30.62 21.40 -3.17
C HIS A 95 -29.91 21.93 -4.42
N THR A 96 -29.81 23.26 -4.55
CA THR A 96 -29.12 23.90 -5.67
C THR A 96 -27.61 23.61 -5.63
N MET A 97 -26.99 23.66 -4.44
CA MET A 97 -25.59 23.27 -4.26
C MET A 97 -25.37 21.81 -4.65
N ASP A 98 -26.25 20.90 -4.22
CA ASP A 98 -26.17 19.47 -4.55
C ASP A 98 -26.24 19.23 -6.06
N GLU A 99 -27.17 19.91 -6.74
CA GLU A 99 -27.32 19.85 -8.20
C GLU A 99 -26.06 20.32 -8.93
N MET A 100 -25.43 21.37 -8.43
CA MET A 100 -24.22 21.92 -9.02
C MET A 100 -22.99 21.02 -8.82
N ILE A 101 -22.80 20.48 -7.61
CA ILE A 101 -21.72 19.52 -7.32
C ILE A 101 -21.88 18.27 -8.20
N LEU A 102 -23.08 17.68 -8.19
CA LEU A 102 -23.35 16.46 -8.95
C LEU A 102 -23.29 16.72 -10.47
N GLY A 103 -23.85 17.83 -10.94
CA GLY A 103 -23.83 18.23 -12.35
C GLY A 103 -22.41 18.46 -12.90
N ALA A 104 -21.50 18.97 -12.07
CA ALA A 104 -20.09 19.11 -12.43
C ALA A 104 -19.32 17.77 -12.43
N PHE A 105 -19.72 16.83 -11.57
CA PHE A 105 -19.05 15.54 -11.38
C PHE A 105 -19.50 14.45 -12.37
N LEU A 106 -20.80 14.33 -12.66
CA LEU A 106 -21.35 13.25 -13.49
C LEU A 106 -20.70 13.09 -14.87
N PRO A 107 -20.41 14.16 -15.64
CA PRO A 107 -19.70 14.02 -16.91
C PRO A 107 -18.29 13.43 -16.74
N GLN A 108 -17.59 13.77 -15.66
CA GLN A 108 -16.27 13.24 -15.35
C GLN A 108 -16.36 11.75 -14.97
N LEU A 109 -17.38 11.37 -14.19
CA LEU A 109 -17.63 9.98 -13.81
C LEU A 109 -17.97 9.11 -15.03
N GLU A 110 -18.80 9.61 -15.96
CA GLU A 110 -19.10 8.91 -17.20
C GLU A 110 -17.84 8.69 -18.06
N ALA A 111 -17.02 9.73 -18.24
CA ALA A 111 -15.76 9.60 -18.96
C ALA A 111 -14.80 8.60 -18.30
N TYR A 112 -14.68 8.63 -16.96
CA TYR A 112 -13.92 7.65 -16.19
C TYR A 112 -14.41 6.21 -16.42
N LEU A 113 -15.72 5.98 -16.32
CA LEU A 113 -16.31 4.66 -16.46
C LEU A 113 -16.11 4.13 -17.89
N ARG A 114 -16.30 4.96 -18.92
CA ARG A 114 -16.01 4.58 -20.31
C ARG A 114 -14.54 4.26 -20.55
N ALA A 115 -13.64 5.13 -20.09
CA ALA A 115 -12.21 4.96 -20.28
C ALA A 115 -11.73 3.62 -19.67
N THR A 116 -12.40 3.14 -18.63
CA THR A 116 -12.05 1.92 -17.90
C THR A 116 -12.91 0.70 -18.22
N GLU A 117 -13.86 0.81 -19.15
CA GLU A 117 -14.64 -0.32 -19.65
C GLU A 117 -13.86 -1.14 -20.68
N THR A 118 -12.94 -0.51 -21.39
CA THR A 118 -12.04 -1.21 -22.32
C THR A 118 -10.88 -1.85 -21.56
N GLU A 119 -10.51 -3.09 -21.91
CA GLU A 119 -9.36 -3.82 -21.33
C GLU A 119 -8.01 -3.06 -21.44
N SER A 120 -7.96 -1.98 -22.23
CA SER A 120 -6.79 -1.13 -22.43
C SER A 120 -6.44 -0.24 -21.23
N LEU A 121 -7.36 0.00 -20.29
CA LEU A 121 -7.12 0.89 -19.15
C LEU A 121 -7.52 0.25 -17.83
N GLU A 122 -6.52 -0.13 -17.05
CA GLU A 122 -6.73 -0.63 -15.71
C GLU A 122 -7.34 0.46 -14.81
N ARG A 123 -8.45 0.15 -14.13
CA ARG A 123 -9.06 1.04 -13.12
C ARG A 123 -8.06 1.32 -12.00
N PRO A 124 -7.92 2.57 -11.53
CA PRO A 124 -7.03 2.91 -10.43
C PRO A 124 -7.54 2.35 -9.10
N ALA A 125 -8.85 2.43 -8.84
CA ALA A 125 -9.52 1.83 -7.68
C ALA A 125 -11.01 1.62 -7.98
N ASP A 126 -11.71 0.85 -7.12
CA ASP A 126 -13.13 0.51 -7.31
C ASP A 126 -13.96 0.85 -6.06
N ASP A 127 -14.55 2.05 -6.06
CA ASP A 127 -15.43 2.55 -5.01
C ASP A 127 -16.91 2.25 -5.28
N ASN A 128 -17.77 2.39 -4.25
CA ASN A 128 -19.18 2.04 -4.36
C ASN A 128 -19.99 3.00 -5.23
N LEU A 129 -19.62 4.28 -5.33
CA LEU A 129 -20.28 5.25 -6.19
C LEU A 129 -19.99 4.91 -7.66
N SER A 130 -18.72 4.74 -8.02
CA SER A 130 -18.34 4.34 -9.39
C SER A 130 -18.98 3.02 -9.81
N ARG A 131 -18.91 1.99 -8.95
CA ARG A 131 -19.51 0.67 -9.24
C ARG A 131 -21.03 0.75 -9.40
N SER A 132 -21.72 1.47 -8.51
CA SER A 132 -23.18 1.58 -8.58
C SER A 132 -23.64 2.45 -9.73
N ALA A 133 -22.87 3.49 -10.09
CA ALA A 133 -23.13 4.32 -11.26
C ALA A 133 -22.96 3.52 -12.56
N GLN A 134 -21.94 2.66 -12.65
CA GLN A 134 -21.79 1.75 -13.79
C GLN A 134 -23.00 0.82 -13.94
N ASN A 135 -23.46 0.20 -12.84
CA ASN A 135 -24.64 -0.65 -12.86
C ASN A 135 -25.90 0.12 -13.28
N PHE A 136 -26.03 1.38 -12.83
CA PHE A 136 -27.13 2.25 -13.22
C PHE A 136 -27.08 2.62 -14.71
N PHE A 137 -25.90 2.94 -15.27
CA PHE A 137 -25.76 3.20 -16.71
C PHE A 137 -26.21 2.02 -17.56
N GLN A 138 -25.85 0.80 -17.14
CA GLN A 138 -26.15 -0.42 -17.88
C GLN A 138 -27.60 -0.87 -17.74
N ASN A 139 -28.17 -0.78 -16.53
CA ASN A 139 -29.46 -1.40 -16.21
C ASN A 139 -30.60 -0.39 -15.98
N GLN A 140 -30.28 0.91 -15.89
CA GLN A 140 -31.21 1.99 -15.55
C GLN A 140 -31.97 1.76 -14.22
N GLU A 141 -31.38 0.96 -13.33
CA GLU A 141 -31.97 0.62 -12.03
C GLU A 141 -31.31 1.43 -10.91
N MET A 142 -32.07 2.34 -10.30
CA MET A 142 -31.62 3.10 -9.14
C MET A 142 -31.62 2.23 -7.89
N THR A 143 -30.43 1.96 -7.35
CA THR A 143 -30.22 1.14 -6.15
C THR A 143 -30.04 2.01 -4.90
N LEU A 144 -30.34 1.44 -3.72
CA LEU A 144 -30.03 2.11 -2.45
C LEU A 144 -28.54 2.39 -2.30
N THR A 145 -27.67 1.49 -2.79
CA THR A 145 -26.22 1.68 -2.76
C THR A 145 -25.79 2.91 -3.56
N LEU A 146 -26.39 3.15 -4.74
CA LEU A 146 -26.12 4.36 -5.52
C LEU A 146 -26.53 5.61 -4.74
N VAL A 147 -27.77 5.64 -4.23
CA VAL A 147 -28.29 6.80 -3.48
C VAL A 147 -27.41 7.10 -2.26
N PHE A 148 -27.08 6.07 -1.49
CA PHE A 148 -26.26 6.20 -0.30
C PHE A 148 -24.82 6.65 -0.64
N ALA A 149 -24.20 6.06 -1.66
CA ALA A 149 -22.86 6.44 -2.07
C ALA A 149 -22.80 7.87 -2.63
N THR A 150 -23.83 8.32 -3.36
CA THR A 150 -23.95 9.72 -3.80
C THR A 150 -24.13 10.66 -2.62
N HIS A 151 -24.90 10.27 -1.60
CA HIS A 151 -25.07 11.07 -0.40
C HIS A 151 -23.76 11.26 0.35
N ILE A 152 -23.01 10.17 0.58
CA ILE A 152 -21.67 10.24 1.19
C ILE A 152 -20.71 11.10 0.36
N PHE A 153 -20.77 11.00 -0.97
CA PHE A 153 -19.99 11.87 -1.85
C PHE A 153 -20.31 13.35 -1.64
N LEU A 154 -21.59 13.70 -1.57
CA LEU A 154 -22.06 15.04 -1.28
C LEU A 154 -21.61 15.52 0.11
N ASP A 155 -21.78 14.70 1.14
CA ASP A 155 -21.32 14.98 2.52
C ASP A 155 -19.84 15.31 2.56
N ILE A 156 -19.01 14.54 1.85
CA ILE A 156 -17.58 14.79 1.76
C ILE A 156 -17.30 16.17 1.15
N HIS A 157 -18.06 16.61 0.15
CA HIS A 157 -17.91 17.94 -0.41
C HIS A 157 -18.31 19.04 0.56
N TYR A 158 -19.35 18.85 1.39
CA TYR A 158 -19.76 19.84 2.39
C TYR A 158 -18.77 19.95 3.56
N ILE A 159 -18.17 18.82 3.94
CA ILE A 159 -17.19 18.75 5.02
C ILE A 159 -15.85 19.32 4.58
N LEU A 160 -15.35 18.91 3.41
CA LEU A 160 -14.02 19.30 2.93
C LEU A 160 -14.01 20.65 2.22
N ARG A 161 -15.11 21.09 1.60
CA ARG A 161 -15.24 22.41 0.97
C ARG A 161 -14.12 22.72 -0.03
N ASP A 162 -13.37 23.79 0.16
CA ASP A 162 -12.20 24.18 -0.64
C ASP A 162 -11.06 23.17 -0.56
N GLU A 163 -11.07 22.28 0.43
CA GLU A 163 -10.09 21.22 0.63
C GLU A 163 -10.42 19.89 -0.06
N VAL A 164 -11.53 19.80 -0.82
CA VAL A 164 -11.91 18.60 -1.58
C VAL A 164 -10.74 18.10 -2.46
N GLY A 165 -9.97 19.02 -3.03
CA GLY A 165 -8.80 18.70 -3.85
C GLY A 165 -7.61 18.09 -3.08
N LYS A 166 -7.57 18.17 -1.75
CA LYS A 166 -6.44 17.65 -0.93
C LYS A 166 -6.24 16.15 -1.11
N GLY A 167 -7.31 15.38 -1.32
CA GLY A 167 -7.20 13.94 -1.56
C GLY A 167 -6.28 13.62 -2.76
N PHE A 168 -6.40 14.38 -3.85
CA PHE A 168 -5.55 14.24 -5.03
C PHE A 168 -4.12 14.74 -4.78
N MET A 169 -3.94 15.79 -3.97
CA MET A 169 -2.61 16.28 -3.60
C MET A 169 -1.84 15.24 -2.78
N ASN A 170 -2.50 14.59 -1.82
CA ASN A 170 -1.92 13.49 -1.03
C ASN A 170 -1.56 12.31 -1.92
N LEU A 171 -2.46 11.93 -2.86
CA LEU A 171 -2.17 10.90 -3.85
C LEU A 171 -0.90 11.22 -4.66
N LYS A 172 -0.72 12.48 -5.10
CA LYS A 172 0.48 12.93 -5.83
C LYS A 172 1.77 12.82 -5.02
N VAL A 173 1.71 13.13 -3.72
CA VAL A 173 2.87 12.99 -2.82
C VAL A 173 3.25 11.52 -2.69
N ILE A 174 2.28 10.67 -2.35
CA ILE A 174 2.48 9.23 -2.19
C ILE A 174 2.98 8.59 -3.49
N SER A 175 2.35 8.89 -4.62
CA SER A 175 2.74 8.31 -5.92
C SER A 175 4.16 8.72 -6.32
N ARG A 176 4.57 9.96 -6.05
CA ARG A 176 5.92 10.45 -6.35
C ARG A 176 6.97 9.72 -5.52
N HIS A 177 6.71 9.50 -4.23
CA HIS A 177 7.58 8.71 -3.37
C HIS A 177 7.76 7.28 -3.92
N ILE A 178 6.63 6.59 -4.15
CA ILE A 178 6.61 5.20 -4.65
C ILE A 178 7.34 5.10 -5.99
N GLU A 179 7.01 5.97 -6.95
CA GLU A 179 7.64 5.98 -8.26
C GLU A 179 9.16 6.18 -8.17
N ASN A 180 9.60 7.17 -7.38
CA ASN A 180 11.03 7.46 -7.21
C ASN A 180 11.77 6.27 -6.61
N SER A 181 11.19 5.59 -5.62
CA SER A 181 11.79 4.41 -5.01
C SER A 181 11.86 3.24 -5.99
N LEU A 182 10.75 2.91 -6.66
CA LEU A 182 10.67 1.80 -7.61
C LEU A 182 11.57 2.02 -8.84
N ASN A 183 11.66 3.23 -9.39
CA ASN A 183 12.56 3.52 -10.51
C ASN A 183 14.03 3.34 -10.14
N LYS A 184 14.43 3.80 -8.94
CA LYS A 184 15.79 3.57 -8.42
C LYS A 184 16.05 2.08 -8.18
N ALA A 185 15.06 1.34 -7.68
CA ALA A 185 15.17 -0.11 -7.49
C ALA A 185 15.27 -0.88 -8.81
N SER A 186 14.49 -0.51 -9.83
CA SER A 186 14.54 -1.12 -11.18
C SER A 186 15.89 -0.90 -11.86
N THR A 187 16.40 0.34 -11.77
CA THR A 187 17.75 0.69 -12.27
C THR A 187 18.82 -0.14 -11.55
N PHE A 188 18.69 -0.27 -10.23
CA PHE A 188 19.61 -1.05 -9.41
C PHE A 188 19.55 -2.55 -9.75
N GLN A 189 18.36 -3.15 -9.88
CA GLN A 189 18.16 -4.55 -10.25
C GLN A 189 18.81 -4.90 -11.60
N SER A 190 18.68 -3.99 -12.56
CA SER A 190 19.27 -4.14 -13.90
C SER A 190 20.79 -4.24 -13.86
N SER A 191 21.45 -3.63 -12.87
CA SER A 191 22.92 -3.60 -12.75
C SER A 191 23.56 -4.93 -12.34
N TYR A 192 22.85 -5.86 -11.68
CA TYR A 192 23.42 -7.12 -11.20
C TYR A 192 22.75 -8.39 -11.74
N HIS A 193 22.04 -8.30 -12.87
CA HIS A 193 21.54 -9.43 -13.66
C HIS A 193 20.53 -10.39 -12.96
N SER A 194 19.80 -9.95 -11.92
CA SER A 194 18.61 -10.69 -11.44
C SER A 194 17.42 -10.38 -12.34
N LYS A 195 17.18 -11.20 -13.38
CA LYS A 195 16.06 -11.04 -14.34
C LYS A 195 14.70 -11.51 -13.82
N THR A 196 14.56 -11.76 -12.53
CA THR A 196 13.65 -12.81 -12.06
C THR A 196 12.49 -12.24 -11.24
N ILE A 197 11.28 -12.23 -11.81
CA ILE A 197 9.96 -12.14 -11.15
C ILE A 197 9.45 -10.73 -10.76
N THR A 198 10.31 -9.81 -10.31
CA THR A 198 9.84 -8.51 -9.77
C THR A 198 9.51 -7.43 -10.80
N SER A 199 10.12 -7.46 -11.99
CA SER A 199 9.95 -6.41 -13.02
C SER A 199 8.49 -6.20 -13.43
N GLY A 200 7.73 -7.28 -13.69
CA GLY A 200 6.33 -7.16 -14.11
C GLY A 200 5.42 -6.53 -13.06
N LYS A 201 5.75 -6.67 -11.76
CA LYS A 201 4.99 -6.01 -10.69
C LYS A 201 5.37 -4.53 -10.54
N PHE A 202 6.64 -4.18 -10.75
CA PHE A 202 7.10 -2.78 -10.78
C PHE A 202 6.37 -2.04 -11.91
N ASP A 203 6.36 -2.65 -13.10
CA ASP A 203 5.77 -2.07 -14.31
C ASP A 203 4.28 -1.78 -14.14
N ARG A 204 3.53 -2.67 -13.49
CA ARG A 204 2.09 -2.47 -13.22
C ARG A 204 1.85 -1.25 -12.32
N THR A 205 2.54 -1.15 -11.17
CA THR A 205 2.39 -0.01 -10.25
C THR A 205 2.82 1.30 -10.90
N LEU A 206 3.96 1.31 -11.61
CA LEU A 206 4.46 2.49 -12.32
C LEU A 206 3.52 2.91 -13.46
N SER A 207 2.92 1.96 -14.18
CA SER A 207 1.96 2.25 -15.24
C SER A 207 0.69 2.93 -14.71
N LEU A 208 0.17 2.48 -13.56
CA LEU A 208 -0.97 3.13 -12.91
C LEU A 208 -0.65 4.57 -12.52
N ILE A 209 0.54 4.83 -11.97
CA ILE A 209 0.99 6.18 -11.60
C ILE A 209 1.11 7.07 -12.84
N SER A 210 1.79 6.59 -13.89
CA SER A 210 1.97 7.36 -15.14
C SER A 210 0.61 7.74 -15.71
N ARG A 211 -0.27 6.75 -15.85
CA ARG A 211 -1.54 6.93 -16.52
C ARG A 211 -2.47 7.85 -15.75
N TRP A 212 -2.71 7.59 -14.46
CA TRP A 212 -3.76 8.29 -13.71
C TRP A 212 -3.29 9.55 -12.98
N VAL A 213 -2.00 9.62 -12.62
CA VAL A 213 -1.47 10.74 -11.82
C VAL A 213 -0.70 11.76 -12.68
N LYS A 214 -0.18 11.36 -13.85
CA LYS A 214 0.58 12.24 -14.74
C LYS A 214 -0.10 12.59 -16.06
N GLU A 215 -0.83 11.66 -16.66
CA GLU A 215 -1.33 11.82 -18.05
C GLU A 215 -2.77 12.35 -18.16
N ASP A 216 -3.56 12.28 -17.08
CA ASP A 216 -5.00 12.65 -17.05
C ASP A 216 -5.80 12.09 -18.24
N PRO A 217 -6.13 10.78 -18.21
CA PRO A 217 -6.74 10.11 -19.36
C PRO A 217 -8.14 10.64 -19.67
N ILE A 218 -8.83 11.21 -18.68
CA ILE A 218 -10.18 11.77 -18.84
C ILE A 218 -10.10 13.08 -19.63
N GLN A 219 -9.16 13.96 -19.29
CA GLN A 219 -8.98 15.21 -20.02
C GLN A 219 -8.41 14.96 -21.43
N ALA A 220 -7.57 13.93 -21.59
CA ALA A 220 -7.11 13.49 -22.91
C ALA A 220 -8.27 13.01 -23.79
N ASP A 221 -9.18 12.19 -23.25
CA ASP A 221 -10.39 11.73 -23.94
C ASP A 221 -11.28 12.92 -24.32
N HIS A 222 -11.57 13.82 -23.39
CA HIS A 222 -12.35 15.04 -23.67
C HIS A 222 -11.77 15.89 -24.81
N ARG A 223 -10.44 16.04 -24.89
CA ARG A 223 -9.77 16.76 -25.98
C ARG A 223 -9.98 16.06 -27.33
N LEU A 224 -9.85 14.73 -27.38
CA LEU A 224 -10.11 13.96 -28.59
C LEU A 224 -11.56 14.09 -29.07
N MET A 225 -12.48 14.28 -28.13
CA MET A 225 -13.91 14.42 -28.41
C MET A 225 -14.38 15.86 -28.67
N GLY A 226 -13.46 16.84 -28.70
CA GLY A 226 -13.78 18.25 -28.93
C GLY A 226 -14.55 18.91 -27.78
N VAL A 227 -14.57 18.30 -26.59
CA VAL A 227 -15.10 18.91 -25.37
C VAL A 227 -14.09 19.96 -24.89
N PRO A 228 -14.52 21.18 -24.49
CA PRO A 228 -13.60 22.21 -23.99
C PRO A 228 -12.69 21.66 -22.90
N SER A 229 -11.40 22.00 -22.98
CA SER A 229 -10.44 21.60 -21.94
C SER A 229 -10.81 22.28 -20.63
N GLY A 230 -11.09 21.47 -19.61
CA GLY A 230 -11.38 21.94 -18.26
C GLY A 230 -10.13 22.00 -17.40
N GLU A 231 -10.35 22.06 -16.09
CA GLU A 231 -9.28 21.93 -15.11
C GLU A 231 -8.60 20.55 -15.21
N GLU A 232 -7.26 20.52 -15.21
CA GLU A 232 -6.50 19.27 -15.20
C GLU A 232 -6.77 18.47 -13.92
N PHE A 233 -6.94 17.16 -14.09
CA PHE A 233 -7.25 16.16 -13.09
C PHE A 233 -8.55 16.44 -12.34
N LYS A 234 -9.51 17.16 -12.96
CA LYS A 234 -10.78 17.56 -12.33
C LYS A 234 -11.50 16.38 -11.68
N PHE A 235 -11.53 15.22 -12.33
CA PHE A 235 -12.16 14.02 -11.79
C PHE A 235 -11.58 13.61 -10.42
N LEU A 236 -10.26 13.38 -10.34
CA LEU A 236 -9.63 12.94 -9.10
C LEU A 236 -9.61 14.04 -8.04
N LYS A 237 -9.46 15.31 -8.43
CA LYS A 237 -9.58 16.47 -7.54
C LYS A 237 -10.96 16.59 -6.93
N SER A 238 -12.01 16.28 -7.70
CA SER A 238 -13.40 16.32 -7.23
C SER A 238 -13.83 14.99 -6.59
N HIS A 239 -12.96 13.99 -6.48
CA HIS A 239 -13.30 12.68 -5.93
C HIS A 239 -12.28 12.23 -4.87
N PRO A 240 -12.26 12.90 -3.69
CA PRO A 240 -11.29 12.62 -2.63
C PRO A 240 -11.32 11.17 -2.13
N LEU A 241 -12.50 10.54 -2.05
CA LEU A 241 -12.63 9.13 -1.67
C LEU A 241 -11.89 8.19 -2.64
N LEU A 242 -12.09 8.37 -3.95
CA LEU A 242 -11.40 7.56 -4.97
C LEU A 242 -9.90 7.84 -4.98
N SER A 243 -9.49 9.10 -4.79
CA SER A 243 -8.08 9.47 -4.64
C SER A 243 -7.42 8.78 -3.45
N GLY A 244 -8.10 8.73 -2.30
CA GLY A 244 -7.64 8.02 -1.10
C GLY A 244 -7.55 6.51 -1.31
N LEU A 245 -8.56 5.89 -1.94
CA LEU A 245 -8.53 4.47 -2.28
C LEU A 245 -7.43 4.12 -3.28
N PHE A 246 -7.16 5.00 -4.24
CA PHE A 246 -6.06 4.81 -5.17
C PHE A 246 -4.70 4.91 -4.47
N ALA A 247 -4.52 5.89 -3.57
CA ALA A 247 -3.32 5.99 -2.76
C ALA A 247 -3.10 4.74 -1.90
N PHE A 248 -4.16 4.25 -1.25
CA PHE A 248 -4.14 3.01 -0.48
C PHE A 248 -3.72 1.80 -1.34
N ARG A 249 -4.27 1.68 -2.56
CA ARG A 249 -3.89 0.62 -3.49
C ARG A 249 -2.42 0.71 -3.91
N LEU A 250 -1.92 1.91 -4.19
CA LEU A 250 -0.51 2.11 -4.53
C LEU A 250 0.39 1.69 -3.36
N SER A 251 0.03 2.03 -2.12
CA SER A 251 0.79 1.62 -0.93
C SER A 251 0.80 0.10 -0.72
N LEU A 252 -0.34 -0.58 -0.91
CA LEU A 252 -0.40 -2.05 -0.90
C LEU A 252 0.53 -2.66 -1.95
N GLY A 253 0.45 -2.15 -3.19
CA GLY A 253 1.32 -2.59 -4.28
C GLY A 253 2.80 -2.34 -3.97
N PHE A 254 3.13 -1.18 -3.39
CA PHE A 254 4.49 -0.81 -3.05
C PHE A 254 5.11 -1.74 -2.00
N GLN A 255 4.38 -2.06 -0.93
CA GLN A 255 4.83 -3.01 0.09
C GLN A 255 5.12 -4.39 -0.52
N GLU A 256 4.21 -4.91 -1.35
CA GLU A 256 4.36 -6.23 -1.96
C GLU A 256 5.52 -6.31 -2.93
N VAL A 257 5.64 -5.29 -3.77
CA VAL A 257 6.69 -5.16 -4.76
C VAL A 257 8.04 -5.05 -4.06
N GLY A 258 8.13 -4.19 -3.03
CA GLY A 258 9.31 -4.04 -2.19
C GLY A 258 9.70 -5.34 -1.50
N LEU A 259 8.77 -6.02 -0.83
CA LEU A 259 9.04 -7.29 -0.14
C LEU A 259 9.46 -8.39 -1.11
N SER A 260 8.82 -8.49 -2.27
CA SER A 260 9.22 -9.44 -3.31
C SER A 260 10.66 -9.18 -3.76
N PHE A 261 11.03 -7.91 -3.94
CA PHE A 261 12.37 -7.50 -4.34
C PHE A 261 13.43 -7.81 -3.28
N VAL A 262 13.18 -7.47 -2.01
CA VAL A 262 14.18 -7.67 -0.95
C VAL A 262 14.38 -9.15 -0.58
N ASN A 263 13.33 -9.96 -0.68
CA ASN A 263 13.36 -11.38 -0.34
C ASN A 263 14.06 -12.24 -1.40
N GLU A 264 14.30 -11.73 -2.62
CA GLU A 264 15.09 -12.43 -3.64
C GLU A 264 16.55 -12.65 -3.18
N THR A 265 17.16 -11.60 -2.62
CA THR A 265 18.60 -11.58 -2.30
C THR A 265 18.92 -11.75 -0.82
N ASN A 266 17.94 -11.53 0.07
CA ASN A 266 18.07 -11.64 1.53
C ASN A 266 19.06 -10.64 2.17
N ALA A 267 19.48 -9.61 1.43
CA ALA A 267 20.51 -8.64 1.87
C ALA A 267 20.15 -7.90 3.16
N ILE A 268 18.87 -7.62 3.39
CA ILE A 268 18.40 -6.95 4.61
C ILE A 268 18.58 -7.88 5.82
N THR A 269 18.10 -9.12 5.71
CA THR A 269 18.27 -10.15 6.75
C THR A 269 19.74 -10.37 7.10
N ASP A 270 20.62 -10.42 6.09
CA ASP A 270 22.07 -10.56 6.30
C ASP A 270 22.66 -9.42 7.13
N ILE A 271 22.31 -8.19 6.80
CA ILE A 271 22.75 -7.02 7.55
C ILE A 271 22.18 -7.04 8.98
N VAL A 272 20.94 -7.47 9.20
CA VAL A 272 20.38 -7.61 10.57
C VAL A 272 21.19 -8.60 11.40
N HIS A 273 21.53 -9.76 10.84
CA HIS A 273 22.39 -10.74 11.52
C HIS A 273 23.79 -10.18 11.83
N LEU A 274 24.37 -9.44 10.89
CA LEU A 274 25.66 -8.81 11.06
C LEU A 274 25.63 -7.72 12.13
N CYS A 275 24.66 -6.81 12.10
CA CYS A 275 24.49 -5.77 13.11
C CYS A 275 24.32 -6.38 14.50
N ASN A 276 23.51 -7.44 14.64
CA ASN A 276 23.39 -8.16 15.91
C ASN A 276 24.75 -8.72 16.38
N ALA A 277 25.55 -9.34 15.49
CA ALA A 277 26.87 -9.84 15.85
C ALA A 277 27.80 -8.72 16.31
N LEU A 278 27.86 -7.60 15.59
CA LEU A 278 28.69 -6.44 15.95
C LEU A 278 28.27 -5.82 17.28
N ASP A 279 26.97 -5.74 17.55
CA ASP A 279 26.42 -5.22 18.80
C ASP A 279 26.79 -6.10 19.99
N GLN A 280 26.64 -7.41 19.86
CA GLN A 280 27.03 -8.36 20.92
C GLN A 280 28.54 -8.40 21.19
N GLU A 281 29.36 -8.10 20.19
CA GLU A 281 30.82 -7.97 20.34
C GLU A 281 31.27 -6.57 20.82
N GLY A 282 30.33 -5.63 21.05
CA GLY A 282 30.65 -4.26 21.49
C GLY A 282 31.33 -3.39 20.42
N LEU A 283 31.23 -3.78 19.14
CA LEU A 283 31.84 -3.11 18.00
C LEU A 283 30.86 -2.17 17.26
N PHE A 284 29.57 -2.28 17.56
CA PHE A 284 28.55 -1.40 17.01
C PHE A 284 28.41 -0.16 17.90
N SER A 285 28.80 1.00 17.35
CA SER A 285 28.85 2.27 18.11
C SER A 285 27.85 3.32 17.59
N GLY A 286 27.20 3.03 16.46
CA GLY A 286 26.21 3.91 15.85
C GLY A 286 24.78 3.44 16.05
N HIS A 287 23.83 4.35 15.85
CA HIS A 287 22.41 4.02 15.79
C HIS A 287 21.96 4.06 14.32
N TRP A 288 21.52 2.91 13.79
CA TRP A 288 20.91 2.85 12.45
C TRP A 288 19.38 2.88 12.61
N LYS A 289 18.82 4.09 12.63
CA LYS A 289 17.38 4.36 12.84
C LYS A 289 16.48 3.53 11.92
N ASP A 290 16.79 3.48 10.61
CA ASP A 290 16.01 2.70 9.64
C ASP A 290 16.02 1.19 9.92
N MET A 291 17.15 0.65 10.38
CA MET A 291 17.27 -0.78 10.73
C MET A 291 16.55 -1.10 12.04
N GLY A 292 16.59 -0.18 13.00
CA GLY A 292 15.80 -0.26 14.23
C GLY A 292 14.31 -0.29 13.94
N LEU A 293 13.84 0.63 13.08
CA LEU A 293 12.44 0.65 12.63
C LEU A 293 12.04 -0.65 11.92
N LEU A 294 12.87 -1.17 11.00
CA LEU A 294 12.61 -2.47 10.37
C LEU A 294 12.44 -3.57 11.43
N CYS A 295 13.36 -3.65 12.40
CA CYS A 295 13.33 -4.68 13.44
C CYS A 295 12.10 -4.55 14.34
N HIS A 296 11.63 -3.33 14.57
CA HIS A 296 10.37 -3.08 15.27
C HIS A 296 9.17 -3.59 14.46
N LEU A 297 9.06 -3.24 13.18
CA LEU A 297 7.94 -3.60 12.31
C LEU A 297 7.85 -5.11 12.02
N GLN A 298 8.98 -5.74 11.70
CA GLN A 298 9.03 -7.16 11.35
C GLN A 298 9.16 -8.09 12.58
N GLY A 299 9.53 -7.53 13.74
CA GLY A 299 9.90 -8.28 14.93
C GLY A 299 11.33 -8.85 14.83
N GLN A 300 12.24 -8.32 15.65
CA GLN A 300 13.65 -8.72 15.66
C GLN A 300 13.84 -10.23 15.87
N GLU A 301 13.07 -10.85 16.77
CA GLU A 301 13.11 -12.30 17.00
C GLU A 301 12.65 -13.07 15.75
N ALA A 302 11.63 -12.56 15.05
CA ALA A 302 11.13 -13.14 13.83
C ALA A 302 12.16 -13.07 12.70
N ILE A 303 13.10 -12.12 12.71
CA ILE A 303 14.24 -12.10 11.78
C ILE A 303 15.38 -13.01 12.29
N LEU A 304 15.88 -12.80 13.51
CA LEU A 304 17.10 -13.47 14.01
C LEU A 304 16.91 -14.93 14.44
N GLY A 305 15.71 -15.34 14.85
CA GLY A 305 15.50 -16.61 15.56
C GLY A 305 16.08 -16.56 16.98
N GLY A 306 15.88 -15.44 17.66
CA GLY A 306 16.45 -15.09 18.97
C GLY A 306 17.89 -14.58 18.90
N VAL A 307 18.41 -14.06 20.02
CA VAL A 307 19.79 -13.53 20.11
C VAL A 307 20.80 -14.66 20.31
N ALA A 308 21.94 -14.62 19.62
CA ALA A 308 23.06 -15.56 19.81
C ALA A 308 24.02 -15.05 20.88
N LYS A 309 24.72 -15.95 21.56
CA LYS A 309 25.55 -15.64 22.74
C LYS A 309 27.05 -15.63 22.47
N ASP A 310 27.46 -16.11 21.30
CA ASP A 310 28.85 -16.29 20.91
C ASP A 310 28.98 -16.27 19.38
N ARG A 311 30.23 -16.19 18.91
CA ARG A 311 30.59 -16.10 17.49
C ARG A 311 30.09 -17.29 16.67
N GLU A 312 30.17 -18.51 17.21
CA GLU A 312 29.62 -19.72 16.58
C GLU A 312 28.09 -19.63 16.46
N GLY A 313 27.43 -19.08 17.48
CA GLY A 313 25.99 -18.83 17.47
C GLY A 313 25.56 -17.85 16.39
N TYR A 314 26.34 -16.80 16.09
CA TYR A 314 26.02 -15.84 15.03
C TYR A 314 26.02 -16.53 13.66
N ASP A 315 27.09 -17.25 13.34
CA ASP A 315 27.24 -17.96 12.07
C ASP A 315 26.16 -19.04 11.90
N ARG A 316 25.92 -19.83 12.95
CA ARG A 316 24.87 -20.85 12.93
C ARG A 316 23.49 -20.25 12.67
N LYS A 317 23.13 -19.15 13.34
CA LYS A 317 21.81 -18.52 13.16
C LYS A 317 21.66 -17.91 11.77
N HIS A 318 22.72 -17.26 11.27
CA HIS A 318 22.77 -16.75 9.91
C HIS A 318 22.59 -17.88 8.87
N SER A 319 23.31 -18.99 9.05
CA SER A 319 23.16 -20.18 8.21
C SER A 319 21.74 -20.75 8.25
N LEU A 320 21.11 -20.83 9.42
CA LEU A 320 19.70 -21.25 9.52
C LEU A 320 18.76 -20.28 8.80
N ALA A 321 19.03 -18.97 8.83
CA ALA A 321 18.27 -17.98 8.07
C ALA A 321 18.45 -18.14 6.55
N TRP A 322 19.61 -18.60 6.10
CA TRP A 322 19.85 -19.05 4.71
C TRP A 322 19.23 -20.41 4.35
N GLY A 323 18.55 -21.03 5.31
CA GLY A 323 17.81 -22.26 5.11
C GLY A 323 18.65 -23.51 5.25
N TYR A 324 19.88 -23.46 5.78
CA TYR A 324 20.64 -24.66 6.13
C TYR A 324 19.90 -25.50 7.18
N SER A 325 20.05 -26.82 7.12
CA SER A 325 19.39 -27.71 8.07
C SER A 325 20.04 -27.67 9.45
N VAL A 326 19.22 -27.69 10.52
CA VAL A 326 19.69 -27.83 11.91
C VAL A 326 20.53 -29.11 12.10
N THR A 327 20.25 -30.16 11.32
CA THR A 327 21.01 -31.42 11.37
C THR A 327 22.46 -31.28 10.96
N GLU A 328 22.82 -30.22 10.22
CA GLU A 328 24.20 -29.95 9.84
C GLU A 328 25.08 -29.56 11.03
N PHE A 329 24.46 -28.97 12.06
CA PHE A 329 25.14 -28.48 13.26
C PHE A 329 25.08 -29.47 14.45
N ALA A 330 24.63 -30.72 14.21
CA ALA A 330 24.49 -31.72 15.26
C ALA A 330 25.83 -32.42 15.58
N ARG A 331 26.17 -32.56 16.87
CA ARG A 331 27.43 -33.18 17.36
C ARG A 331 27.71 -34.59 16.83
N ASN A 332 26.67 -35.37 16.52
CA ASN A 332 26.77 -36.75 16.01
C ASN A 332 26.25 -36.85 14.57
N LYS A 333 26.70 -35.94 13.70
CA LYS A 333 26.39 -36.00 12.27
C LYS A 333 26.82 -37.36 11.72
N ARG A 334 25.85 -38.17 11.26
CA ARG A 334 26.18 -39.39 10.52
C ARG A 334 26.85 -38.95 9.22
N ASN A 335 28.14 -39.25 9.07
CA ASN A 335 28.83 -39.20 7.78
C ASN A 335 28.12 -40.17 6.83
N LYS A 336 27.07 -39.70 6.14
CA LYS A 336 26.54 -40.44 5.01
C LYS A 336 27.53 -40.21 3.87
N PRO A 337 28.25 -41.25 3.41
CA PRO A 337 29.04 -41.12 2.19
C PRO A 337 28.07 -40.69 1.10
N ASN A 338 28.42 -39.64 0.35
CA ASN A 338 27.72 -39.09 -0.81
C ASN A 338 26.63 -40.04 -1.33
N SER A 339 25.42 -39.95 -0.78
CA SER A 339 24.33 -40.77 -1.27
C SER A 339 24.08 -40.28 -2.68
N LYS A 340 24.11 -41.21 -3.63
CA LYS A 340 23.80 -40.98 -5.05
C LYS A 340 22.44 -40.30 -5.29
N ASP A 341 21.65 -40.08 -4.24
CA ASP A 341 20.32 -39.45 -4.22
C ASP A 341 20.30 -37.97 -3.80
N GLY A 342 21.45 -37.29 -3.64
CA GLY A 342 21.52 -35.82 -3.60
C GLY A 342 20.60 -35.10 -2.59
N LYS A 343 20.38 -35.65 -1.39
CA LYS A 343 19.54 -34.96 -0.37
C LYS A 343 20.24 -33.69 0.13
N SER A 344 19.61 -32.56 -0.17
CA SER A 344 20.09 -31.18 0.00
C SER A 344 20.50 -30.85 1.45
N TYR A 345 21.60 -30.12 1.60
CA TYR A 345 22.03 -29.46 2.86
C TYR A 345 21.02 -28.40 3.36
N LEU A 346 20.02 -28.09 2.52
CA LEU A 346 18.97 -27.11 2.78
C LEU A 346 17.76 -27.77 3.44
N SER A 347 17.21 -27.08 4.43
CA SER A 347 15.92 -27.40 5.03
C SER A 347 14.80 -27.27 4.00
N GLY A 348 13.75 -28.09 4.14
CA GLY A 348 12.54 -27.97 3.32
C GLY A 348 11.76 -26.68 3.56
N ARG A 349 12.10 -25.92 4.62
CA ARG A 349 11.48 -24.63 4.95
C ARG A 349 12.06 -23.47 4.13
N GLY A 350 13.25 -23.66 3.55
CA GLY A 350 13.91 -22.65 2.73
C GLY A 350 14.51 -21.50 3.55
N ARG A 351 14.88 -20.42 2.84
CA ARG A 351 15.40 -19.19 3.44
C ARG A 351 14.32 -18.50 4.26
N LYS A 352 14.74 -17.83 5.33
CA LYS A 352 13.89 -16.91 6.07
C LYS A 352 13.66 -15.66 5.23
N ILE A 353 12.41 -15.21 5.17
CA ILE A 353 11.98 -14.05 4.38
C ILE A 353 11.24 -13.07 5.26
N LEU A 354 11.28 -11.79 4.90
CA LEU A 354 10.49 -10.76 5.54
C LEU A 354 9.00 -10.97 5.24
N ALA A 355 8.16 -10.75 6.26
CA ALA A 355 6.73 -10.98 6.18
C ALA A 355 6.01 -9.78 5.54
N VAL A 356 4.90 -10.06 4.87
CA VAL A 356 3.91 -9.04 4.51
C VAL A 356 3.25 -8.54 5.79
N LEU A 357 3.27 -7.22 6.01
CA LEU A 357 2.68 -6.57 7.18
C LEU A 357 1.26 -6.06 6.85
N ALA A 358 0.70 -5.22 7.73
CA ALA A 358 -0.64 -4.64 7.56
C ALA A 358 -1.77 -5.68 7.36
N PRO A 359 -1.94 -6.66 8.27
CA PRO A 359 -2.87 -7.77 8.09
C PRO A 359 -4.34 -7.36 7.87
N VAL A 360 -4.78 -6.19 8.37
CA VAL A 360 -6.13 -5.66 8.17
C VAL A 360 -6.25 -5.03 6.78
N SER A 361 -5.27 -4.23 6.37
CA SER A 361 -5.19 -3.64 5.04
C SER A 361 -5.16 -4.71 3.94
N GLN A 362 -4.47 -5.82 4.20
CA GLN A 362 -4.40 -6.96 3.30
C GLN A 362 -5.76 -7.66 3.08
N ILE A 363 -6.75 -7.49 3.98
CA ILE A 363 -8.12 -7.99 3.77
C ILE A 363 -8.73 -7.32 2.52
N PHE A 364 -8.44 -6.03 2.35
CA PHE A 364 -8.99 -5.21 1.28
C PHE A 364 -8.22 -5.34 -0.04
N LYS A 365 -7.02 -5.93 -0.04
CA LYS A 365 -6.26 -6.18 -1.26
C LYS A 365 -7.13 -6.88 -2.30
N ASN A 366 -7.76 -7.98 -1.91
CA ASN A 366 -8.62 -8.76 -2.79
C ASN A 366 -9.83 -7.96 -3.30
N ARG A 367 -10.34 -7.02 -2.51
CA ARG A 367 -11.43 -6.13 -2.89
C ARG A 367 -10.99 -5.13 -3.97
N TYR A 368 -9.77 -4.60 -3.87
CA TYR A 368 -9.27 -3.53 -4.74
C TYR A 368 -8.26 -3.99 -5.81
N ASP A 369 -7.88 -5.27 -5.85
CA ASP A 369 -6.98 -5.87 -6.84
C ASP A 369 -7.65 -6.98 -7.68
N GLY A 370 -8.99 -7.02 -7.72
CA GLY A 370 -9.73 -7.74 -8.76
C GLY A 370 -10.37 -9.09 -8.40
N SER A 371 -10.34 -9.54 -7.15
CA SER A 371 -11.05 -10.78 -6.76
C SER A 371 -12.58 -10.60 -6.64
N GLY A 372 -13.05 -9.35 -6.59
CA GLY A 372 -14.48 -9.02 -6.41
C GLY A 372 -15.04 -9.30 -5.02
N ARG A 373 -14.22 -9.74 -4.06
CA ARG A 373 -14.66 -10.03 -2.69
C ARG A 373 -15.07 -8.74 -1.97
N VAL A 374 -16.31 -8.67 -1.51
CA VAL A 374 -16.87 -7.50 -0.79
C VAL A 374 -17.17 -7.75 0.69
N ASP A 375 -17.29 -9.01 1.12
CA ASP A 375 -17.73 -9.38 2.48
C ASP A 375 -16.57 -9.75 3.41
N PHE A 376 -16.75 -9.53 4.71
CA PHE A 376 -15.81 -9.97 5.77
C PHE A 376 -16.05 -11.43 6.18
N THR A 377 -14.98 -12.16 6.46
CA THR A 377 -15.05 -13.48 7.11
C THR A 377 -14.84 -13.33 8.61
N LYS A 378 -15.16 -14.38 9.38
CA LYS A 378 -14.84 -14.43 10.82
C LYS A 378 -13.36 -14.15 11.10
N LYS A 379 -12.45 -14.71 10.28
CA LYS A 379 -11.00 -14.48 10.41
C LYS A 379 -10.60 -13.02 10.19
N ASP A 380 -11.33 -12.31 9.34
CA ASP A 380 -11.08 -10.89 9.09
C ASP A 380 -11.51 -10.05 10.29
N LEU A 381 -12.68 -10.35 10.87
CA LEU A 381 -13.14 -9.72 12.10
C LEU A 381 -12.19 -9.98 13.28
N GLU A 382 -11.64 -11.20 13.39
CA GLU A 382 -10.62 -11.53 14.39
C GLU A 382 -9.34 -10.69 14.22
N LYS A 383 -8.86 -10.51 12.98
CA LYS A 383 -7.69 -9.64 12.72
C LYS A 383 -7.97 -8.19 13.11
N ILE A 384 -9.14 -7.67 12.75
CA ILE A 384 -9.56 -6.30 13.10
C ILE A 384 -9.60 -6.15 14.62
N ALA A 385 -10.22 -7.10 15.32
CA ALA A 385 -10.31 -7.09 16.78
C ALA A 385 -8.93 -7.13 17.45
N ILE A 386 -8.03 -8.00 16.99
CA ILE A 386 -6.66 -8.12 17.51
C ILE A 386 -5.90 -6.81 17.33
N LYS A 387 -6.00 -6.18 16.16
CA LYS A 387 -5.24 -4.96 15.84
C LYS A 387 -5.79 -3.75 16.60
N SER A 388 -7.10 -3.54 16.56
CA SER A 388 -7.75 -2.36 17.17
C SER A 388 -8.04 -2.46 18.68
N GLY A 389 -7.82 -3.64 19.29
CA GLY A 389 -8.28 -3.92 20.66
C GLY A 389 -9.80 -3.99 20.81
N TRP A 390 -10.55 -4.04 19.70
CA TRP A 390 -12.01 -4.03 19.71
C TRP A 390 -12.61 -5.30 20.35
N VAL A 391 -13.48 -5.09 21.33
CA VAL A 391 -14.33 -6.14 21.91
C VAL A 391 -15.64 -6.16 21.13
N VAL A 392 -15.94 -7.29 20.49
CA VAL A 392 -17.11 -7.46 19.62
C VAL A 392 -18.41 -7.17 20.39
N ASP A 393 -19.00 -6.00 20.16
CA ASP A 393 -20.28 -5.58 20.77
C ASP A 393 -21.48 -5.65 19.81
N GLY A 394 -21.24 -6.03 18.55
CA GLY A 394 -22.26 -6.27 17.53
C GLY A 394 -22.79 -5.04 16.79
N THR A 395 -22.29 -3.83 17.07
CA THR A 395 -22.76 -2.62 16.37
C THR A 395 -21.89 -2.30 15.14
N SER A 396 -22.53 -1.86 14.05
CA SER A 396 -21.82 -1.47 12.82
C SER A 396 -20.91 -0.25 13.05
N SER A 397 -21.30 0.67 13.95
CA SER A 397 -20.49 1.86 14.27
C SER A 397 -19.21 1.49 15.02
N ALA A 398 -19.27 0.61 16.02
CA ALA A 398 -18.07 0.16 16.72
C ALA A 398 -17.10 -0.60 15.79
N LEU A 399 -17.63 -1.42 14.88
CA LEU A 399 -16.80 -2.08 13.86
C LEU A 399 -16.11 -1.08 12.92
N LEU A 400 -16.81 -0.03 12.49
CA LEU A 400 -16.21 1.02 11.66
C LEU A 400 -15.11 1.77 12.40
N GLN A 401 -15.33 2.11 13.68
CA GLN A 401 -14.31 2.75 14.51
C GLN A 401 -13.09 1.84 14.69
N ALA A 402 -13.30 0.55 14.97
CA ALA A 402 -12.26 -0.46 15.06
C ALA A 402 -11.45 -0.57 13.76
N LEU A 403 -12.12 -0.55 12.62
CA LEU A 403 -11.48 -0.53 11.31
C LEU A 403 -10.63 0.72 11.10
N CYS A 404 -11.14 1.90 11.44
CA CYS A 404 -10.38 3.15 11.34
C CYS A 404 -9.08 3.10 12.16
N ILE A 405 -9.17 2.66 13.43
CA ILE A 405 -8.01 2.53 14.31
C ILE A 405 -7.00 1.53 13.71
N ALA A 406 -7.47 0.34 13.33
CA ALA A 406 -6.58 -0.70 12.80
C ALA A 406 -5.87 -0.27 11.51
N LEU A 407 -6.56 0.44 10.61
CA LEU A 407 -5.97 0.91 9.36
C LEU A 407 -4.97 2.04 9.59
N ASP A 408 -5.25 2.95 10.54
CA ASP A 408 -4.33 4.03 10.91
C ASP A 408 -3.02 3.48 11.50
N GLU A 409 -3.11 2.49 12.38
CA GLU A 409 -1.94 1.79 12.94
C GLU A 409 -1.13 1.00 11.91
N GLU A 410 -1.71 0.68 10.75
CA GLU A 410 -1.04 -0.02 9.65
C GLU A 410 -0.50 0.92 8.57
N ALA A 411 -0.73 2.24 8.69
CA ALA A 411 -0.24 3.20 7.71
C ALA A 411 1.30 3.13 7.57
N LEU A 412 2.00 2.99 8.69
CA LEU A 412 3.46 2.84 8.75
C LEU A 412 3.93 1.53 8.09
N ASP A 413 3.22 0.42 8.33
CA ASP A 413 3.53 -0.88 7.75
C ASP A 413 3.53 -0.83 6.22
N LEU A 414 2.58 -0.10 5.64
CA LEU A 414 2.42 0.08 4.20
C LEU A 414 3.38 1.11 3.61
N ALA A 415 3.75 2.14 4.38
CA ALA A 415 4.61 3.24 3.91
C ALA A 415 6.10 2.89 3.93
N PHE A 416 6.53 1.88 4.69
CA PHE A 416 7.95 1.56 4.86
C PHE A 416 8.63 1.19 3.52
N ASP A 417 9.64 1.97 3.13
CA ASP A 417 10.35 1.85 1.85
C ASP A 417 11.42 0.75 1.88
N TYR A 418 10.98 -0.50 1.78
CA TYR A 418 11.86 -1.68 1.69
C TYR A 418 12.86 -1.57 0.54
N ALA A 419 12.46 -1.00 -0.59
CA ALA A 419 13.29 -0.89 -1.79
C ALA A 419 14.47 0.07 -1.59
N THR A 420 14.26 1.18 -0.89
CA THR A 420 15.36 2.08 -0.49
C THR A 420 16.27 1.43 0.54
N LEU A 421 15.72 0.81 1.60
CA LEU A 421 16.55 0.12 2.59
C LEU A 421 17.42 -0.95 1.94
N HIS A 422 16.85 -1.71 1.00
CA HIS A 422 17.57 -2.74 0.27
C HIS A 422 18.81 -2.21 -0.43
N ARG A 423 18.67 -1.09 -1.16
CA ARG A 423 19.78 -0.46 -1.89
C ARG A 423 20.87 0.02 -0.93
N VAL A 424 20.48 0.56 0.23
CA VAL A 424 21.44 0.95 1.28
C VAL A 424 22.17 -0.29 1.83
N CYS A 425 21.46 -1.36 2.17
CA CYS A 425 22.07 -2.62 2.64
C CYS A 425 23.06 -3.18 1.61
N TRP A 426 22.70 -3.17 0.33
CA TRP A 426 23.59 -3.59 -0.74
C TRP A 426 24.85 -2.72 -0.87
N LEU A 427 24.72 -1.40 -0.72
CA LEU A 427 25.86 -0.49 -0.70
C LEU A 427 26.81 -0.82 0.45
N VAL A 428 26.25 -1.05 1.65
CA VAL A 428 27.02 -1.44 2.85
C VAL A 428 27.73 -2.78 2.62
N LEU A 429 27.03 -3.80 2.12
CA LEU A 429 27.62 -5.11 1.80
C LEU A 429 28.74 -5.00 0.76
N GLY A 430 28.56 -4.17 -0.27
CA GLY A 430 29.59 -3.88 -1.27
C GLY A 430 30.85 -3.27 -0.64
N LYS A 431 30.68 -2.33 0.29
CA LYS A 431 31.79 -1.69 1.01
C LYS A 431 32.48 -2.64 1.98
N ILE A 432 31.73 -3.50 2.67
CA ILE A 432 32.29 -4.56 3.53
C ILE A 432 33.15 -5.50 2.67
N ARG A 433 32.61 -5.93 1.53
CA ARG A 433 33.34 -6.79 0.58
C ARG A 433 34.64 -6.13 0.13
N GLU A 434 34.60 -4.87 -0.31
CA GLU A 434 35.80 -4.13 -0.72
C GLU A 434 36.85 -4.04 0.39
N LYS A 435 36.42 -3.67 1.60
CA LYS A 435 37.31 -3.47 2.76
C LYS A 435 37.92 -4.77 3.27
N CYS A 436 37.14 -5.86 3.30
CA CYS A 436 37.54 -7.14 3.87
C CYS A 436 38.12 -8.12 2.84
N ASN A 437 38.14 -7.76 1.55
CA ASN A 437 38.46 -8.66 0.43
C ASN A 437 39.76 -9.44 0.65
N ASP A 438 40.84 -8.75 1.01
CA ASP A 438 42.17 -9.37 1.13
C ASP A 438 42.21 -10.37 2.29
N LYS A 439 41.69 -9.98 3.46
CA LYS A 439 41.61 -10.87 4.63
C LYS A 439 40.69 -12.08 4.38
N LEU A 440 39.54 -11.86 3.76
CA LEU A 440 38.61 -12.95 3.42
C LEU A 440 39.22 -13.91 2.39
N ARG A 441 39.98 -13.41 1.41
CA ARG A 441 40.69 -14.25 0.45
C ARG A 441 41.82 -15.03 1.12
N ASP A 442 42.53 -14.42 2.04
CA ASP A 442 43.62 -15.09 2.77
C ASP A 442 43.09 -16.22 3.68
N MET A 443 41.90 -16.04 4.28
CA MET A 443 41.29 -17.06 5.17
C MET A 443 40.57 -18.18 4.41
N HIS A 444 39.77 -17.83 3.40
CA HIS A 444 38.87 -18.78 2.72
C HIS A 444 39.42 -19.30 1.39
N GLY A 445 40.51 -18.71 0.89
CA GLY A 445 41.20 -19.16 -0.31
C GLY A 445 40.28 -19.28 -1.54
N PRO A 446 40.31 -20.40 -2.28
CA PRO A 446 39.49 -20.60 -3.50
C PRO A 446 37.97 -20.60 -3.27
N LEU A 447 37.51 -20.77 -2.02
CA LEU A 447 36.08 -20.78 -1.68
C LEU A 447 35.49 -19.37 -1.66
N TYR A 448 36.32 -18.35 -1.47
CA TYR A 448 35.92 -16.96 -1.62
C TYR A 448 36.09 -16.48 -3.06
N LYS A 449 34.97 -16.21 -3.74
CA LYS A 449 34.93 -15.72 -5.13
C LYS A 449 34.41 -14.28 -5.17
N PRO A 450 35.29 -13.26 -5.12
CA PRO A 450 34.87 -11.87 -4.93
C PRO A 450 34.16 -11.24 -6.15
N HIS A 451 34.26 -11.82 -7.35
CA HIS A 451 33.88 -11.17 -8.60
C HIS A 451 32.49 -11.56 -9.14
N SER A 452 31.75 -12.46 -8.49
CA SER A 452 30.37 -12.74 -8.91
C SER A 452 29.40 -11.86 -8.14
N THR A 453 28.74 -10.94 -8.85
CA THR A 453 27.71 -10.02 -8.38
C THR A 453 26.59 -10.65 -7.53
N PRO A 454 26.13 -11.91 -7.76
CA PRO A 454 25.15 -12.57 -6.86
C PRO A 454 25.72 -12.99 -5.50
N LEU A 455 27.03 -12.90 -5.25
CA LEU A 455 27.64 -13.30 -3.96
C LEU A 455 27.75 -12.17 -2.94
N THR A 456 27.28 -10.95 -3.25
CA THR A 456 27.41 -9.80 -2.33
C THR A 456 26.72 -10.02 -0.98
N PRO A 457 25.50 -10.60 -0.90
CA PRO A 457 24.89 -10.96 0.40
C PRO A 457 25.65 -12.07 1.16
N PHE A 458 26.27 -13.01 0.42
CA PHE A 458 27.06 -14.10 1.01
C PHE A 458 28.31 -13.64 1.76
N VAL A 459 28.76 -12.39 1.57
CA VAL A 459 29.91 -11.83 2.31
C VAL A 459 29.70 -11.92 3.82
N VAL A 460 28.46 -11.81 4.31
CA VAL A 460 28.15 -11.91 5.74
C VAL A 460 28.46 -13.31 6.27
N GLY A 461 28.12 -14.36 5.53
CA GLY A 461 28.48 -15.73 5.92
C GLY A 461 29.99 -15.94 6.00
N PHE A 462 30.77 -15.35 5.08
CA PHE A 462 32.23 -15.42 5.15
C PHE A 462 32.82 -14.63 6.33
N VAL A 463 32.21 -13.50 6.69
CA VAL A 463 32.61 -12.70 7.86
C VAL A 463 32.30 -13.43 9.16
N LEU A 464 31.07 -13.94 9.31
CA LEU A 464 30.65 -14.66 10.52
C LEU A 464 31.37 -16.00 10.67
N GLY A 465 31.53 -16.77 9.59
CA GLY A 465 32.28 -18.02 9.61
C GLY A 465 33.76 -17.82 9.96
N ALA A 466 34.38 -16.73 9.50
CA ALA A 466 35.73 -16.37 9.90
C ALA A 466 35.83 -16.04 11.40
N ALA A 467 34.82 -15.38 11.96
CA ALA A 467 34.76 -15.06 13.39
C ALA A 467 34.50 -16.31 14.26
N ALA A 468 33.74 -17.28 13.76
CA ALA A 468 33.31 -18.48 14.47
C ALA A 468 34.36 -19.60 14.56
N ASP A 469 35.49 -19.51 13.84
CA ASP A 469 36.45 -20.62 13.66
C ASP A 469 35.77 -21.88 13.06
N ASP A 470 34.67 -21.71 12.31
CA ASP A 470 33.89 -22.85 11.83
C ASP A 470 34.67 -23.58 10.71
N ALA A 471 35.10 -24.80 11.05
CA ALA A 471 35.94 -25.67 10.22
C ALA A 471 35.19 -26.26 9.01
N PHE A 472 34.01 -25.74 8.67
CA PHE A 472 33.33 -26.12 7.43
C PHE A 472 34.12 -25.69 6.18
N ILE A 473 35.01 -24.70 6.29
CA ILE A 473 35.72 -24.09 5.16
C ILE A 473 37.27 -24.08 5.26
N ALA A 474 37.88 -24.31 6.43
CA ALA A 474 39.34 -24.20 6.59
C ALA A 474 40.04 -25.50 7.07
N ASP A 475 41.11 -25.87 6.36
CA ASP A 475 42.02 -26.98 6.71
C ASP A 475 42.83 -26.68 7.99
N LYS A 476 43.16 -27.74 8.73
CA LYS A 476 43.59 -27.74 10.14
C LYS A 476 44.96 -27.11 10.45
N ALA A 477 45.67 -26.51 9.48
CA ALA A 477 47.06 -26.10 9.63
C ALA A 477 47.30 -24.63 10.10
N ALA A 478 46.29 -23.77 10.21
CA ALA A 478 46.49 -22.31 10.35
C ALA A 478 46.21 -21.69 11.74
N LYS A 479 46.05 -22.48 12.81
CA LYS A 479 45.46 -22.02 14.08
C LYS A 479 46.22 -20.92 14.85
N ALA A 480 47.53 -20.73 14.66
CA ALA A 480 48.30 -19.72 15.41
C ALA A 480 48.38 -18.32 14.76
N LYS A 481 48.16 -18.21 13.45
CA LYS A 481 48.03 -16.92 12.73
C LYS A 481 46.58 -16.40 12.72
N ALA A 482 45.64 -17.22 13.16
CA ALA A 482 44.22 -16.98 13.02
C ALA A 482 43.68 -15.96 14.05
N ASP A 483 44.15 -15.97 15.30
CA ASP A 483 43.53 -15.13 16.35
C ASP A 483 43.72 -13.61 16.14
N VAL A 484 44.87 -13.16 15.61
CA VAL A 484 45.09 -11.73 15.27
C VAL A 484 44.34 -11.32 13.98
N VAL A 485 44.05 -12.26 13.08
CA VAL A 485 43.36 -12.00 11.81
C VAL A 485 41.83 -12.04 11.98
N LYS A 486 41.33 -12.81 12.95
CA LYS A 486 39.90 -12.99 13.29
C LYS A 486 39.23 -11.69 13.75
N ASP A 487 39.77 -11.04 14.77
CA ASP A 487 39.21 -9.78 15.29
C ASP A 487 39.26 -8.69 14.23
N GLY A 488 40.30 -8.70 13.40
CA GLY A 488 40.50 -7.72 12.35
C GLY A 488 39.48 -7.74 11.20
N VAL A 489 38.67 -8.78 10.99
CA VAL A 489 37.60 -8.77 9.97
C VAL A 489 36.29 -8.25 10.53
N LEU A 490 35.94 -8.60 11.78
CA LEU A 490 34.79 -8.00 12.47
C LEU A 490 35.01 -6.51 12.72
N GLU A 491 36.22 -6.11 13.13
CA GLU A 491 36.59 -4.69 13.30
C GLU A 491 36.48 -3.90 11.98
N GLN A 492 37.03 -4.43 10.88
CA GLN A 492 36.90 -3.78 9.57
C GLN A 492 35.45 -3.69 9.09
N THR A 493 34.65 -4.70 9.42
CA THR A 493 33.22 -4.70 9.12
C THR A 493 32.49 -3.66 9.95
N ALA A 494 32.82 -3.55 11.25
CA ALA A 494 32.29 -2.55 12.15
C ALA A 494 32.62 -1.13 11.70
N GLU A 495 33.85 -0.87 11.24
CA GLU A 495 34.24 0.41 10.65
C GLU A 495 33.30 0.82 9.51
N VAL A 496 33.03 -0.11 8.58
CA VAL A 496 32.15 0.16 7.44
C VAL A 496 30.71 0.38 7.88
N VAL A 497 30.17 -0.46 8.76
CA VAL A 497 28.80 -0.34 9.25
C VAL A 497 28.60 0.97 10.03
N ASN A 498 29.53 1.31 10.93
CA ASN A 498 29.45 2.56 11.71
C ASN A 498 29.60 3.80 10.79
N ALA A 499 30.47 3.77 9.78
CA ALA A 499 30.72 4.91 8.90
C ALA A 499 29.65 5.08 7.80
N VAL A 500 29.28 4.00 7.11
CA VAL A 500 28.39 4.07 5.95
C VAL A 500 26.94 3.93 6.40
N ALA A 501 26.64 2.93 7.22
CA ALA A 501 25.26 2.67 7.59
C ALA A 501 24.75 3.67 8.63
N CYS A 502 25.49 3.89 9.72
CA CYS A 502 24.98 4.74 10.80
C CYS A 502 25.12 6.24 10.49
N LYS A 503 26.27 6.69 9.96
CA LYS A 503 26.52 8.13 9.75
C LYS A 503 26.01 8.68 8.43
N ALA A 504 26.10 7.92 7.34
CA ALA A 504 25.76 8.42 6.01
C ALA A 504 24.32 8.12 5.59
N PHE A 505 23.78 6.95 5.96
CA PHE A 505 22.48 6.47 5.45
C PHE A 505 21.51 6.01 6.54
N GLY A 506 21.81 6.26 7.82
CA GLY A 506 21.12 5.65 8.96
C GLY A 506 19.65 6.06 9.11
N GLU A 507 19.26 7.16 8.46
CA GLU A 507 17.94 7.78 8.57
C GLU A 507 17.31 8.03 7.19
N THR A 508 17.73 7.28 6.17
CA THR A 508 17.27 7.53 4.80
C THR A 508 15.78 7.24 4.66
N VAL A 509 15.33 6.09 5.16
CA VAL A 509 13.92 5.67 5.07
C VAL A 509 13.06 6.47 6.03
N THR A 510 13.52 6.67 7.26
CA THR A 510 12.82 7.48 8.27
C THR A 510 12.62 8.93 7.82
N LYS A 511 13.62 9.57 7.20
CA LYS A 511 13.44 10.90 6.58
C LYS A 511 12.44 10.89 5.44
N LEU A 512 12.43 9.86 4.60
CA LEU A 512 11.41 9.74 3.55
C LEU A 512 10.00 9.62 4.12
N LEU A 513 9.83 8.93 5.25
CA LEU A 513 8.56 8.83 5.97
C LEU A 513 8.14 10.18 6.57
N GLU A 514 9.07 10.90 7.19
CA GLU A 514 8.85 12.26 7.72
C GLU A 514 8.45 13.23 6.59
N ASP A 515 9.22 13.27 5.50
CA ASP A 515 9.04 14.23 4.40
C ASP A 515 7.76 14.00 3.57
N ASN A 516 7.38 12.73 3.34
CA ASN A 516 6.28 12.40 2.43
C ASN A 516 4.97 12.06 3.16
N TYR A 517 5.04 11.67 4.43
CA TYR A 517 3.88 11.20 5.21
C TYR A 517 3.69 11.95 6.53
N GLY A 518 4.63 12.81 6.94
CA GLY A 518 4.57 13.52 8.21
C GLY A 518 4.73 12.60 9.44
N MET A 519 5.25 11.39 9.24
CA MET A 519 5.40 10.40 10.32
C MET A 519 6.71 10.65 11.08
N GLN A 520 6.62 11.01 12.36
CA GLN A 520 7.78 11.20 13.24
C GLN A 520 7.97 10.00 14.15
N PHE A 521 9.23 9.70 14.48
CA PHE A 521 9.61 8.56 15.31
C PHE A 521 10.54 9.02 16.44
N GLU A 522 10.10 8.83 17.68
CA GLU A 522 10.94 8.85 18.87
C GLU A 522 11.37 7.41 19.17
N PHE A 523 12.69 7.17 19.18
CA PHE A 523 13.28 5.86 19.52
C PHE A 523 14.05 5.96 20.83
#